data_AF-A0A3D0UN72-F1
#
_entry.id   AF-A0A3D0UN72-F1
#
_cell.length_a   1.000
_cell.length_b   1.000
_cell.length_c   1.000
_cell.angle_alpha   90.00
_cell.angle_beta   90.00
_cell.angle_gamma   90.00
#
_symmetry.space_group_name_H-M   'P 1'
#
loop_
_entity.id
_entity.type
_entity.pdbx_description
1 polymer ?
#
loop_
_entity_poly.entity_id
_entity_poly.type
_entity_poly.pdbx_seq_one_letter_code
_entity_poly.pdbx_strand_id
1 'polypeptide(L)'
;MISTIDYLNEHGQGMLAISTTTPSQYHSPAVAFLTLHNPKVELRWFDGQHSLLVPHGNESGLIFSGFAPLSPYLEGYFVADYVDEVPQRPSEIDRPLTVYSADGQVFLDHWHQQIEDKLASPAEVEVPVHFGDAVEFLGYDLQTPMVTPGEPVRLATFWRLNHPLEEAVMYTHIVGPDGQPIAQADRLDAPSTFWVNGDLLIQLHEMTVPDSTAGGEYLLSVGIYNPTNLQRLPVTVGGKVIDDHLQLPPLTVTP
;
A
#
# COMPACT_ATOMS: atom_id res chain seq x y z
N MET A 1 12.44 12.19 -10.98
CA MET A 1 12.31 11.16 -12.04
C MET A 1 13.51 11.06 -12.97
N ILE A 2 13.81 12.01 -13.88
CA ILE A 2 14.94 11.88 -14.83
C ILE A 2 16.27 11.59 -14.13
N SER A 3 16.62 12.38 -13.11
CA SER A 3 17.84 12.19 -12.32
C SER A 3 17.89 10.83 -11.62
N THR A 4 16.74 10.31 -11.19
CA THR A 4 16.61 8.94 -10.66
C THR A 4 16.97 7.91 -11.72
N ILE A 5 16.45 8.05 -12.95
CA ILE A 5 16.71 7.10 -14.03
C ILE A 5 18.16 7.19 -14.53
N ASP A 6 18.74 8.38 -14.62
CA ASP A 6 20.15 8.57 -14.94
C ASP A 6 21.06 7.89 -13.90
N TYR A 7 20.76 8.06 -12.61
CA TYR A 7 21.46 7.36 -11.54
C TYR A 7 21.36 5.84 -11.68
N LEU A 8 20.17 5.31 -11.96
CA LEU A 8 19.94 3.88 -12.14
C LEU A 8 20.60 3.31 -13.41
N ASN A 9 20.76 4.11 -14.45
CA ASN A 9 21.50 3.72 -15.64
C ASN A 9 22.98 3.44 -15.33
N GLU A 10 23.56 4.19 -14.40
CA GLU A 10 24.97 4.10 -14.02
C GLU A 10 25.22 3.12 -12.87
N HIS A 11 24.35 3.12 -11.85
CA HIS A 11 24.58 2.45 -10.56
C HIS A 11 23.54 1.38 -10.21
N GLY A 12 22.40 1.37 -10.92
CA GLY A 12 21.26 0.52 -10.57
C GLY A 12 21.51 -0.97 -10.79
N GLN A 13 20.91 -1.79 -9.91
CA GLN A 13 20.91 -3.24 -10.02
C GLN A 13 19.74 -3.84 -9.24
N GLY A 14 19.26 -5.00 -9.69
CA GLY A 14 18.23 -5.77 -9.01
C GLY A 14 16.85 -5.12 -9.06
N MET A 15 16.02 -5.50 -8.10
CA MET A 15 14.64 -5.02 -7.96
C MET A 15 14.61 -3.73 -7.17
N LEU A 16 13.94 -2.72 -7.70
CA LEU A 16 13.85 -1.38 -7.13
C LEU A 16 12.41 -0.89 -7.15
N ALA A 17 11.91 -0.42 -6.01
CA ALA A 17 10.64 0.31 -5.95
C ALA A 17 10.88 1.82 -5.85
N ILE A 18 10.24 2.59 -6.73
CA ILE A 18 10.36 4.04 -6.77
C ILE A 18 9.05 4.67 -6.30
N SER A 19 9.14 5.46 -5.24
CA SER A 19 8.06 6.32 -4.78
C SER A 19 7.95 7.57 -5.67
N THR A 20 6.75 7.87 -6.14
CA THR A 20 6.42 9.03 -6.97
C THR A 20 4.95 9.39 -6.80
N THR A 21 4.61 10.68 -6.96
CA THR A 21 3.22 11.15 -6.93
C THR A 21 2.40 10.72 -8.16
N THR A 22 3.05 10.12 -9.16
CA THR A 22 2.42 9.70 -10.42
C THR A 22 2.87 8.28 -10.82
N PRO A 23 2.53 7.26 -10.01
CA PRO A 23 3.06 5.91 -10.19
C PRO A 23 2.39 5.16 -11.36
N SER A 24 1.31 5.70 -11.94
CA SER A 24 0.53 5.05 -13.01
C SER A 24 1.26 5.06 -14.36
N GLN A 25 0.92 4.08 -15.21
CA GLN A 25 1.65 3.72 -16.43
C GLN A 25 1.96 4.88 -17.40
N TYR A 26 1.15 5.94 -17.43
CA TYR A 26 1.28 7.03 -18.41
C TYR A 26 2.10 8.24 -17.90
N HIS A 27 2.75 8.14 -16.74
CA HIS A 27 3.54 9.22 -16.15
C HIS A 27 4.99 8.80 -15.87
N SER A 28 5.38 8.67 -14.61
CA SER A 28 6.74 8.32 -14.21
C SER A 28 7.23 6.99 -14.81
N PRO A 29 6.42 5.91 -14.83
CA PRO A 29 6.75 4.69 -15.57
C PRO A 29 6.98 4.90 -17.06
N ALA A 30 6.21 5.75 -17.73
CA ALA A 30 6.40 6.02 -19.17
C ALA A 30 7.74 6.72 -19.44
N VAL A 31 8.15 7.63 -18.56
CA VAL A 31 9.47 8.27 -18.65
C VAL A 31 10.57 7.22 -18.50
N ALA A 32 10.49 6.39 -17.45
CA ALA A 32 11.47 5.34 -17.20
C ALA A 32 11.54 4.32 -18.34
N PHE A 33 10.40 3.93 -18.92
CA PHE A 33 10.34 3.04 -20.08
C PHE A 33 11.13 3.58 -21.28
N LEU A 34 11.16 4.91 -21.46
CA LEU A 34 11.86 5.54 -22.58
C LEU A 34 13.34 5.80 -22.31
N THR A 35 13.74 5.96 -21.04
CA THR A 35 15.09 6.46 -20.68
C THR A 35 15.93 5.49 -19.85
N LEU A 36 15.33 4.45 -19.27
CA LEU A 36 16.09 3.40 -18.58
C LEU A 36 16.68 2.45 -19.64
N HIS A 37 18.00 2.36 -19.66
CA HIS A 37 18.78 1.54 -20.58
C HIS A 37 19.56 0.43 -19.87
N ASN A 38 19.64 0.47 -18.53
CA ASN A 38 20.31 -0.56 -17.75
C ASN A 38 19.41 -1.80 -17.60
N PRO A 39 19.75 -2.94 -18.24
CA PRO A 39 18.91 -4.13 -18.23
C PRO A 39 18.97 -4.90 -16.91
N LYS A 40 19.81 -4.48 -15.95
CA LYS A 40 19.93 -5.12 -14.64
C LYS A 40 18.92 -4.58 -13.62
N VAL A 41 18.14 -3.57 -14.00
CA VAL A 41 17.19 -2.88 -13.13
C VAL A 41 15.77 -3.33 -13.45
N GLU A 42 15.07 -3.79 -12.43
CA GLU A 42 13.65 -4.11 -12.49
C GLU A 42 12.87 -3.13 -11.60
N LEU A 43 11.95 -2.37 -12.19
CA LEU A 43 11.24 -1.30 -11.47
C LEU A 43 9.88 -1.75 -10.95
N ARG A 44 9.51 -1.18 -9.80
CA ARG A 44 8.16 -1.10 -9.22
C ARG A 44 7.82 0.34 -8.92
N TRP A 45 6.53 0.64 -8.82
CA TRP A 45 6.03 2.01 -8.70
C TRP A 45 5.00 2.11 -7.58
N PHE A 46 5.16 3.11 -6.74
CA PHE A 46 4.19 3.42 -5.68
C PHE A 46 4.19 4.91 -5.32
N ASP A 47 3.22 5.40 -4.54
CA ASP A 47 3.27 6.72 -3.89
C ASP A 47 3.49 6.54 -2.38
N GLY A 48 4.69 6.87 -1.94
CA GLY A 48 5.18 6.73 -0.57
C GLY A 48 4.40 7.51 0.48
N GLN A 49 3.64 8.52 0.06
CA GLN A 49 2.79 9.29 0.97
C GLN A 49 1.60 8.48 1.48
N HIS A 50 1.27 7.37 0.82
CA HIS A 50 0.05 6.60 1.05
C HIS A 50 0.20 5.09 0.86
N SER A 51 1.38 4.63 0.47
CA SER A 51 1.69 3.22 0.34
C SER A 51 3.16 2.95 0.58
N LEU A 52 3.50 1.69 0.82
CA LEU A 52 4.88 1.21 0.87
C LEU A 52 4.94 -0.10 0.11
N LEU A 53 5.59 -0.09 -1.06
CA LEU A 53 5.84 -1.30 -1.85
C LEU A 53 7.29 -1.75 -1.66
N VAL A 54 7.47 -2.98 -1.22
CA VAL A 54 8.77 -3.61 -1.01
C VAL A 54 8.89 -4.78 -1.99
N PRO A 55 9.88 -4.77 -2.91
CA PRO A 55 10.10 -5.90 -3.79
C PRO A 55 10.39 -7.17 -2.99
N HIS A 56 9.95 -8.32 -3.52
CA HIS A 56 10.28 -9.61 -2.92
C HIS A 56 11.79 -9.89 -2.95
N GLY A 57 12.22 -10.89 -2.19
CA GLY A 57 13.63 -11.29 -2.10
C GLY A 57 14.40 -10.59 -0.98
N ASN A 58 15.67 -10.96 -0.84
CA ASN A 58 16.53 -10.54 0.27
C ASN A 58 17.45 -9.36 -0.07
N GLU A 59 17.54 -8.98 -1.34
CA GLU A 59 18.32 -7.83 -1.81
C GLU A 59 17.49 -7.03 -2.81
N SER A 60 16.94 -5.92 -2.36
CA SER A 60 16.17 -4.97 -3.16
C SER A 60 16.52 -3.53 -2.77
N GLY A 61 16.04 -2.55 -3.54
CA GLY A 61 16.18 -1.14 -3.20
C GLY A 61 14.87 -0.38 -3.20
N LEU A 62 14.81 0.69 -2.41
CA LEU A 62 13.70 1.64 -2.37
C LEU A 62 14.24 3.03 -2.66
N ILE A 63 13.53 3.80 -3.49
CA ILE A 63 13.88 5.19 -3.75
C ILE A 63 12.69 6.08 -3.40
N PHE A 64 12.89 7.04 -2.50
CA PHE A 64 11.90 8.04 -2.16
C PHE A 64 12.23 9.38 -2.81
N SER A 65 11.21 9.99 -3.42
CA SER A 65 11.33 11.33 -4.00
C SER A 65 10.93 12.40 -2.99
N GLY A 66 11.44 13.62 -3.15
CA GLY A 66 11.08 14.75 -2.29
C GLY A 66 9.61 15.14 -2.39
N PHE A 67 8.97 14.86 -3.53
CA PHE A 67 7.52 15.04 -3.71
C PHE A 67 6.67 13.86 -3.23
N ALA A 68 7.25 12.67 -3.11
CA ALA A 68 6.58 11.49 -2.60
C ALA A 68 7.43 10.84 -1.48
N PRO A 69 7.65 11.53 -0.35
CA PRO A 69 8.38 10.96 0.78
C PRO A 69 7.55 9.84 1.41
N LEU A 70 8.20 9.03 2.27
CA LEU A 70 7.49 8.09 3.12
C LEU A 70 6.53 8.85 4.05
N SER A 71 5.28 8.42 4.11
CA SER A 71 4.29 8.95 5.04
C SER A 71 4.75 8.82 6.48
N PRO A 72 4.60 9.85 7.34
CA PRO A 72 4.85 9.73 8.78
C PRO A 72 4.03 8.61 9.44
N TYR A 73 2.85 8.29 8.88
CA TYR A 73 2.00 7.21 9.38
C TYR A 73 2.48 5.82 8.96
N LEU A 74 3.49 5.72 8.09
CA LEU A 74 4.10 4.48 7.64
C LEU A 74 5.53 4.26 8.16
N GLU A 75 6.12 5.26 8.84
CA GLU A 75 7.48 5.17 9.39
C GLU A 75 7.66 3.97 10.33
N GLY A 76 6.63 3.63 11.12
CA GLY A 76 6.66 2.47 12.02
C GLY A 76 6.83 1.13 11.30
N TYR A 77 6.47 1.03 10.02
CA TYR A 77 6.58 -0.19 9.22
C TYR A 77 7.86 -0.26 8.39
N PHE A 78 8.70 0.78 8.45
CA PHE A 78 9.86 0.94 7.57
C PHE A 78 11.15 0.48 8.24
N VAL A 79 11.80 -0.54 7.67
CA VAL A 79 13.01 -1.18 8.22
C VAL A 79 14.12 -1.34 7.17
N ALA A 80 14.22 -0.38 6.24
CA ALA A 80 15.28 -0.36 5.23
C ALA A 80 16.50 0.44 5.70
N ASP A 81 17.68 0.08 5.20
CA ASP A 81 18.93 0.77 5.50
C ASP A 81 19.18 1.90 4.50
N TYR A 82 19.57 3.08 4.99
CA TYR A 82 19.99 4.18 4.12
C TYR A 82 21.26 3.79 3.35
N VAL A 83 21.27 4.04 2.05
CA VAL A 83 22.42 3.76 1.17
C VAL A 83 23.05 5.06 0.68
N ASP A 84 22.25 5.92 0.03
CA ASP A 84 22.77 7.09 -0.68
C ASP A 84 21.68 8.14 -0.93
N GLU A 85 22.08 9.32 -1.40
CA GLU A 85 21.18 10.33 -1.97
C GLU A 85 21.61 10.58 -3.43
N VAL A 86 20.68 10.46 -4.37
CA VAL A 86 20.97 10.69 -5.79
C VAL A 86 21.49 12.13 -5.96
N PRO A 87 22.65 12.34 -6.60
CA PRO A 87 23.16 13.70 -6.84
C PRO A 87 22.20 14.53 -7.69
N GLN A 88 21.80 15.71 -7.18
CA GLN A 88 20.88 16.61 -7.88
C GLN A 88 21.45 18.02 -8.01
N ARG A 89 21.09 18.70 -9.09
CA ARG A 89 21.43 20.11 -9.29
C ARG A 89 20.63 20.98 -8.32
N PRO A 90 21.18 22.13 -7.85
CA PRO A 90 20.46 23.02 -6.95
C PRO A 90 19.10 23.54 -7.45
N SER A 91 18.90 23.56 -8.77
CA SER A 91 17.66 23.98 -9.43
C SER A 91 16.58 22.91 -9.49
N GLU A 92 16.91 21.65 -9.17
CA GLU A 92 15.92 20.57 -9.11
C GLU A 92 15.05 20.73 -7.87
N ILE A 93 13.74 20.53 -8.07
CA ILE A 93 12.72 20.80 -7.05
C ILE A 93 12.34 19.51 -6.30
N ASP A 94 12.30 18.37 -6.99
CA ASP A 94 12.00 17.05 -6.43
C ASP A 94 13.22 16.50 -5.68
N ARG A 95 13.46 17.01 -4.47
CA ARG A 95 14.63 16.68 -3.63
C ARG A 95 14.24 16.55 -2.15
N PRO A 96 14.93 15.73 -1.35
CA PRO A 96 15.99 14.80 -1.75
C PRO A 96 15.43 13.61 -2.55
N LEU A 97 16.32 12.90 -3.26
CA LEU A 97 16.05 11.59 -3.85
C LEU A 97 16.85 10.55 -3.06
N THR A 98 16.22 9.92 -2.08
CA THR A 98 16.92 9.05 -1.12
C THR A 98 16.83 7.59 -1.52
N VAL A 99 17.96 6.88 -1.45
CA VAL A 99 18.11 5.47 -1.80
C VAL A 99 18.30 4.64 -0.54
N TYR A 100 17.55 3.55 -0.44
CA TYR A 100 17.62 2.57 0.63
C TYR A 100 17.83 1.17 0.08
N SER A 101 18.49 0.30 0.86
CA SER A 101 18.51 -1.14 0.64
C SER A 101 17.47 -1.81 1.53
N ALA A 102 16.75 -2.79 0.97
CA ALA A 102 15.68 -3.48 1.65
C ALA A 102 15.75 -5.00 1.45
N ASP A 103 15.43 -5.74 2.50
CA ASP A 103 15.21 -7.18 2.48
C ASP A 103 13.72 -7.44 2.74
N GLY A 104 13.02 -8.00 1.75
CA GLY A 104 11.59 -8.28 1.83
C GLY A 104 11.22 -9.24 2.96
N GLN A 105 12.09 -10.18 3.33
CA GLN A 105 11.84 -11.08 4.46
C GLN A 105 11.93 -10.33 5.79
N VAL A 106 12.90 -9.42 5.94
CA VAL A 106 13.01 -8.58 7.14
C VAL A 106 11.78 -7.68 7.28
N PHE A 107 11.29 -7.11 6.18
CA PHE A 107 10.04 -6.37 6.16
C PHE A 107 8.84 -7.25 6.56
N LEU A 108 8.72 -8.44 5.98
CA LEU A 108 7.63 -9.36 6.28
C LEU A 108 7.62 -9.76 7.76
N ASP A 109 8.78 -10.11 8.32
CA ASP A 109 8.92 -10.50 9.73
C ASP A 109 8.57 -9.32 10.67
N HIS A 110 9.03 -8.11 10.33
CA HIS A 110 8.70 -6.89 11.08
C HIS A 110 7.20 -6.60 11.05
N TRP A 111 6.56 -6.69 9.88
CA TRP A 111 5.13 -6.48 9.75
C TRP A 111 4.33 -7.53 10.49
N HIS A 112 4.74 -8.80 10.39
CA HIS A 112 4.11 -9.92 11.09
C HIS A 112 4.06 -9.68 12.60
N GLN A 113 5.17 -9.26 13.21
CA GLN A 113 5.20 -8.92 14.63
C GLN A 113 4.24 -7.79 15.01
N GLN A 114 4.12 -6.77 14.15
CA GLN A 114 3.22 -5.64 14.43
C GLN A 114 1.74 -5.98 14.27
N ILE A 115 1.40 -6.85 13.34
CA ILE A 115 0.01 -7.26 13.10
C ILE A 115 -0.41 -8.45 13.96
N GLU A 116 0.48 -9.37 14.35
CA GLU A 116 0.15 -10.48 15.26
C GLU A 116 -0.39 -9.97 16.61
N ASP A 117 0.23 -8.92 17.15
CA ASP A 117 -0.23 -8.27 18.39
C ASP A 117 -1.64 -7.64 18.25
N LYS A 118 -2.11 -7.41 17.01
CA LYS A 118 -3.38 -6.71 16.69
C LYS A 118 -4.42 -7.58 15.99
N LEU A 119 -4.03 -8.74 15.44
CA LEU A 119 -4.87 -9.77 14.84
C LEU A 119 -5.46 -10.73 15.88
N ALA A 120 -5.04 -10.62 17.15
CA ALA A 120 -5.54 -11.43 18.24
C ALA A 120 -6.99 -11.02 18.67
N SER A 121 -7.98 -11.49 17.89
CA SER A 121 -9.37 -11.86 18.26
C SER A 121 -10.51 -10.83 18.07
N PRO A 122 -11.74 -11.21 17.60
CA PRO A 122 -12.19 -12.42 16.90
C PRO A 122 -12.83 -12.06 15.53
N ALA A 123 -12.09 -12.22 14.44
CA ALA A 123 -12.68 -12.54 13.15
C ALA A 123 -12.09 -13.91 12.77
N GLU A 124 -12.94 -14.90 12.53
CA GLU A 124 -12.60 -16.32 12.29
C GLU A 124 -11.85 -16.58 10.98
N VAL A 125 -11.23 -15.55 10.40
CA VAL A 125 -10.58 -15.64 9.10
C VAL A 125 -9.09 -15.87 9.31
N GLU A 126 -8.68 -17.13 9.16
CA GLU A 126 -7.27 -17.50 9.07
C GLU A 126 -6.63 -16.73 7.90
N VAL A 127 -5.67 -15.86 8.21
CA VAL A 127 -4.81 -15.22 7.22
C VAL A 127 -3.71 -16.19 6.77
N PRO A 128 -3.21 -16.09 5.52
CA PRO A 128 -3.58 -15.10 4.50
C PRO A 128 -4.94 -15.39 3.84
N VAL A 129 -5.62 -14.32 3.42
CA VAL A 129 -6.87 -14.39 2.67
C VAL A 129 -6.65 -13.98 1.23
N HIS A 130 -7.18 -14.71 0.27
CA HIS A 130 -6.97 -14.39 -1.15
C HIS A 130 -8.11 -13.54 -1.72
N PHE A 131 -7.77 -12.48 -2.45
CA PHE A 131 -8.69 -11.71 -3.29
C PHE A 131 -8.47 -12.08 -4.76
N GLY A 132 -9.36 -12.93 -5.27
CA GLY A 132 -9.12 -13.66 -6.52
C GLY A 132 -7.77 -14.39 -6.48
N ASP A 133 -7.07 -14.44 -7.60
CA ASP A 133 -5.74 -15.05 -7.70
C ASP A 133 -4.60 -14.01 -7.59
N ALA A 134 -4.92 -12.72 -7.48
CA ALA A 134 -3.98 -11.63 -7.73
C ALA A 134 -3.27 -11.10 -6.49
N VAL A 135 -3.87 -11.19 -5.31
CA VAL A 135 -3.34 -10.59 -4.08
C VAL A 135 -3.86 -11.28 -2.82
N GLU A 136 -3.00 -11.37 -1.83
CA GLU A 136 -3.25 -11.93 -0.51
C GLU A 136 -3.29 -10.83 0.54
N PHE A 137 -4.33 -10.80 1.37
CA PHE A 137 -4.41 -9.98 2.57
C PHE A 137 -3.66 -10.68 3.71
N LEU A 138 -2.67 -9.99 4.27
CA LEU A 138 -1.82 -10.48 5.37
C LEU A 138 -2.32 -10.00 6.73
N GLY A 139 -2.97 -8.83 6.78
CA GLY A 139 -3.48 -8.25 8.00
C GLY A 139 -3.72 -6.74 7.89
N TYR A 140 -4.00 -6.10 9.02
CA TYR A 140 -4.23 -4.66 9.09
C TYR A 140 -3.73 -4.07 10.41
N ASP A 141 -3.59 -2.75 10.41
CA ASP A 141 -3.38 -1.94 11.61
C ASP A 141 -4.34 -0.74 11.58
N LEU A 142 -5.32 -0.75 12.48
CA LEU A 142 -6.21 0.38 12.71
C LEU A 142 -5.53 1.34 13.69
N GLN A 143 -4.84 2.33 13.15
CA GLN A 143 -4.00 3.26 13.91
C GLN A 143 -4.82 4.23 14.79
N THR A 144 -6.06 4.49 14.41
CA THR A 144 -7.02 5.30 15.19
C THR A 144 -8.28 4.47 15.49
N PRO A 145 -8.20 3.52 16.44
CA PRO A 145 -9.34 2.65 16.79
C PRO A 145 -10.44 3.38 17.55
N MET A 146 -10.18 4.62 17.99
CA MET A 146 -11.13 5.50 18.65
C MET A 146 -10.98 6.92 18.13
N VAL A 147 -12.08 7.54 17.71
CA VAL A 147 -12.11 8.88 17.11
C VAL A 147 -13.38 9.64 17.53
N THR A 148 -13.37 10.97 17.45
CA THR A 148 -14.58 11.81 17.50
C THR A 148 -15.10 12.11 16.08
N PRO A 149 -16.38 12.49 15.90
CA PRO A 149 -16.88 12.99 14.62
C PRO A 149 -16.00 14.14 14.08
N GLY A 150 -15.69 14.09 12.78
CA GLY A 150 -14.79 15.02 12.11
C GLY A 150 -13.31 14.63 12.14
N GLU A 151 -12.91 13.65 12.96
CA GLU A 151 -11.52 13.18 13.00
C GLU A 151 -11.20 12.11 11.93
N PRO A 152 -9.93 11.99 11.52
CA PRO A 152 -9.50 11.00 10.56
C PRO A 152 -9.36 9.60 11.18
N VAL A 153 -9.94 8.62 10.50
CA VAL A 153 -9.68 7.19 10.67
C VAL A 153 -8.53 6.79 9.76
N ARG A 154 -7.50 6.16 10.33
CA ARG A 154 -6.32 5.68 9.60
C ARG A 154 -6.20 4.17 9.72
N LEU A 155 -6.21 3.50 8.57
CA LEU A 155 -6.09 2.06 8.46
C LEU A 155 -4.93 1.73 7.52
N ALA A 156 -3.92 1.03 8.00
CA ALA A 156 -2.92 0.40 7.16
C ALA A 156 -3.35 -1.04 6.86
N THR A 157 -3.31 -1.44 5.58
CA THR A 157 -3.62 -2.80 5.14
C THR A 157 -2.39 -3.44 4.51
N PHE A 158 -2.10 -4.68 4.86
CA PHE A 158 -0.87 -5.38 4.50
C PHE A 158 -1.20 -6.49 3.51
N TRP A 159 -0.43 -6.54 2.42
CA TRP A 159 -0.72 -7.40 1.28
C TRP A 159 0.53 -8.07 0.75
N ARG A 160 0.37 -9.29 0.22
CA ARG A 160 1.34 -9.93 -0.67
C ARG A 160 0.75 -9.98 -2.07
N LEU A 161 1.47 -9.43 -3.03
CA LEU A 161 1.07 -9.33 -4.42
C LEU A 161 1.43 -10.65 -5.15
N ASN A 162 0.55 -11.14 -6.01
CA ASN A 162 0.77 -12.40 -6.74
C ASN A 162 0.85 -12.19 -8.25
N HIS A 163 -0.11 -11.47 -8.82
CA HIS A 163 -0.21 -11.26 -10.27
C HIS A 163 -0.72 -9.85 -10.60
N PRO A 164 -0.32 -9.27 -11.75
CA PRO A 164 -0.83 -7.98 -12.17
C PRO A 164 -2.30 -8.06 -12.55
N LEU A 165 -3.02 -6.96 -12.29
CA LEU A 165 -4.38 -6.72 -12.77
C LEU A 165 -4.35 -5.54 -13.75
N GLU A 166 -5.25 -5.52 -14.73
CA GLU A 166 -5.35 -4.41 -15.69
C GLU A 166 -5.65 -3.09 -14.98
N GLU A 167 -6.65 -3.10 -14.09
CA GLU A 167 -6.96 -2.00 -13.18
C GLU A 167 -7.56 -2.57 -11.90
N ALA A 168 -7.21 -1.97 -10.76
CA ALA A 168 -7.79 -2.30 -9.46
C ALA A 168 -7.85 -1.05 -8.57
N VAL A 169 -8.86 -1.02 -7.72
CA VAL A 169 -8.99 -0.06 -6.61
C VAL A 169 -9.18 -0.87 -5.34
N MET A 170 -8.35 -0.61 -4.32
CA MET A 170 -8.65 -1.06 -2.97
C MET A 170 -9.61 -0.06 -2.35
N TYR A 171 -10.69 -0.54 -1.74
CA TYR A 171 -11.60 0.31 -0.99
C TYR A 171 -11.61 -0.09 0.48
N THR A 172 -11.81 0.91 1.32
CA THR A 172 -12.17 0.74 2.72
C THR A 172 -13.41 1.56 3.02
N HIS A 173 -14.40 0.99 3.72
CA HIS A 173 -15.57 1.72 4.19
C HIS A 173 -15.69 1.67 5.72
N ILE A 174 -16.13 2.77 6.31
CA ILE A 174 -16.77 2.79 7.64
C ILE A 174 -18.25 2.54 7.42
N VAL A 175 -18.78 1.46 7.99
CA VAL A 175 -20.15 0.98 7.73
C VAL A 175 -21.08 1.43 8.86
N GLY A 176 -22.17 2.12 8.49
CA GLY A 176 -23.20 2.59 9.40
C GLY A 176 -24.16 1.47 9.85
N PRO A 177 -25.07 1.77 10.82
CA PRO A 177 -26.01 0.78 11.35
C PRO A 177 -27.02 0.24 10.33
N ASP A 178 -27.24 0.94 9.22
CA ASP A 178 -28.09 0.54 8.11
C ASP A 178 -27.35 -0.32 7.06
N GLY A 179 -26.07 -0.62 7.31
CA GLY A 179 -25.20 -1.38 6.41
C GLY A 179 -24.64 -0.56 5.24
N GLN A 180 -24.86 0.76 5.21
CA GLN A 180 -24.32 1.63 4.18
C GLN A 180 -23.00 2.30 4.62
N PRO A 181 -22.07 2.58 3.69
CA PRO A 181 -20.88 3.37 4.01
C PRO A 181 -21.25 4.78 4.50
N ILE A 182 -20.75 5.18 5.67
CA ILE A 182 -20.82 6.56 6.16
C ILE A 182 -19.57 7.37 5.79
N ALA A 183 -18.46 6.68 5.54
CA ALA A 183 -17.22 7.21 4.99
C ALA A 183 -16.51 6.12 4.20
N GLN A 184 -15.72 6.51 3.20
CA GLN A 184 -14.98 5.58 2.35
C GLN A 184 -13.67 6.18 1.86
N ALA A 185 -12.71 5.31 1.58
CA ALA A 185 -11.48 5.60 0.86
C ALA A 185 -11.31 4.57 -0.26
N ASP A 186 -11.33 5.05 -1.50
CA ASP A 186 -11.17 4.26 -2.72
C ASP A 186 -9.84 4.64 -3.36
N ARG A 187 -8.82 3.83 -3.15
CA ARG A 187 -7.46 4.17 -3.56
C ARG A 187 -6.56 2.97 -3.73
N LEU A 188 -5.66 3.06 -4.71
CA LEU A 188 -4.52 2.16 -4.83
C LEU A 188 -3.31 2.97 -5.31
N ASP A 189 -2.32 3.12 -4.46
CA ASP A 189 -1.12 3.92 -4.71
C ASP A 189 0.07 3.11 -5.19
N ALA A 190 -0.12 1.82 -5.41
CA ALA A 190 0.80 0.93 -6.10
C ALA A 190 0.05 0.27 -7.27
N PRO A 191 0.11 0.84 -8.49
CA PRO A 191 -0.75 0.43 -9.59
C PRO A 191 -0.66 -1.06 -9.89
N SER A 192 -1.82 -1.71 -9.95
CA SER A 192 -1.93 -3.16 -10.06
C SER A 192 -1.37 -3.76 -11.34
N THR A 193 -1.16 -2.95 -12.39
CA THR A 193 -0.49 -3.36 -13.62
C THR A 193 0.98 -3.73 -13.43
N PHE A 194 1.61 -3.24 -12.36
CA PHE A 194 3.02 -3.47 -12.05
C PHE A 194 3.25 -4.46 -10.91
N TRP A 195 2.20 -5.10 -10.41
CA TRP A 195 2.34 -6.09 -9.34
C TRP A 195 3.13 -7.30 -9.82
N VAL A 196 4.11 -7.69 -9.01
CA VAL A 196 4.93 -8.87 -9.23
C VAL A 196 4.78 -9.83 -8.06
N ASN A 197 4.84 -11.12 -8.37
CA ASN A 197 4.65 -12.18 -7.40
C ASN A 197 5.63 -12.06 -6.23
N GLY A 198 5.10 -12.15 -5.01
CA GLY A 198 5.83 -12.10 -3.76
C GLY A 198 6.07 -10.68 -3.23
N ASP A 199 5.90 -9.63 -4.04
CA ASP A 199 6.10 -8.25 -3.59
C ASP A 199 5.15 -7.94 -2.44
N LEU A 200 5.61 -7.12 -1.51
CA LEU A 200 4.86 -6.75 -0.32
C LEU A 200 4.33 -5.33 -0.47
N LEU A 201 3.08 -5.10 -0.03
CA LEU A 201 2.43 -3.80 -0.12
C LEU A 201 1.75 -3.45 1.19
N ILE A 202 2.02 -2.25 1.70
CA ILE A 202 1.12 -1.55 2.61
C ILE A 202 0.35 -0.50 1.82
N GLN A 203 -0.97 -0.49 1.95
CA GLN A 203 -1.81 0.62 1.52
C GLN A 203 -2.38 1.33 2.77
N LEU A 204 -2.15 2.64 2.87
CA LEU A 204 -2.73 3.51 3.87
C LEU A 204 -4.08 4.04 3.36
N HIS A 205 -5.11 3.89 4.18
CA HIS A 205 -6.45 4.42 3.95
C HIS A 205 -6.74 5.49 5.00
N GLU A 206 -7.16 6.67 4.55
CA GLU A 206 -7.61 7.75 5.41
C GLU A 206 -9.06 8.11 5.08
N MET A 207 -9.92 8.09 6.09
CA MET A 207 -11.35 8.42 5.97
C MET A 207 -11.71 9.41 7.06
N THR A 208 -12.62 10.34 6.81
CA THR A 208 -13.12 11.27 7.84
C THR A 208 -14.50 10.84 8.30
N VAL A 209 -14.68 10.66 9.61
CA VAL A 209 -16.00 10.37 10.19
C VAL A 209 -16.88 11.61 10.03
N PRO A 210 -18.09 11.52 9.45
CA PRO A 210 -18.98 12.68 9.33
C PRO A 210 -19.30 13.30 10.69
N ASP A 211 -19.37 14.63 10.78
CA ASP A 211 -19.65 15.37 12.02
C ASP A 211 -20.98 14.97 12.70
N SER A 212 -21.94 14.45 11.92
CA SER A 212 -23.24 14.00 12.41
C SER A 212 -23.26 12.56 12.93
N THR A 213 -22.12 11.86 12.93
CA THR A 213 -22.03 10.46 13.32
C THR A 213 -22.27 10.32 14.82
N ALA A 214 -23.24 9.49 15.20
CA ALA A 214 -23.52 9.21 16.60
C ALA A 214 -22.40 8.37 17.22
N GLY A 215 -22.15 8.53 18.52
CA GLY A 215 -21.21 7.67 19.23
C GLY A 215 -21.64 6.20 19.19
N GLY A 216 -20.68 5.29 18.99
CA GLY A 216 -20.93 3.86 18.86
C GLY A 216 -19.79 3.11 18.17
N GLU A 217 -19.97 1.80 18.00
CA GLU A 217 -19.04 0.95 17.24
C GLU A 217 -19.46 0.91 15.77
N TYR A 218 -18.49 1.09 14.86
CA TYR A 218 -18.72 1.08 13.42
C TYR A 218 -17.77 0.08 12.77
N LEU A 219 -18.34 -0.84 12.01
CA LEU A 219 -17.58 -1.88 11.31
C LEU A 219 -16.78 -1.27 10.16
N LEU A 220 -15.64 -1.89 9.87
CA LEU A 220 -14.83 -1.58 8.71
C LEU A 220 -14.99 -2.70 7.68
N SER A 221 -15.02 -2.34 6.41
CA SER A 221 -14.93 -3.31 5.31
C SER A 221 -13.81 -2.95 4.38
N VAL A 222 -13.08 -3.94 3.88
CA VAL A 222 -11.99 -3.78 2.90
C VAL A 222 -12.23 -4.71 1.73
N GLY A 223 -11.98 -4.23 0.52
CA GLY A 223 -11.89 -5.13 -0.62
C GLY A 223 -11.30 -4.49 -1.85
N ILE A 224 -11.45 -5.18 -2.99
CA ILE A 224 -10.86 -4.78 -4.26
C ILE A 224 -11.92 -4.88 -5.35
N TYR A 225 -11.98 -3.87 -6.23
CA TYR A 225 -12.79 -3.94 -7.44
C TYR A 225 -12.04 -3.43 -8.67
N ASN A 226 -12.51 -3.83 -9.83
CA ASN A 226 -12.08 -3.24 -11.10
C ASN A 226 -12.92 -1.97 -11.38
N PRO A 227 -12.31 -0.79 -11.55
CA PRO A 227 -13.04 0.46 -11.70
C PRO A 227 -13.75 0.61 -13.05
N THR A 228 -13.34 -0.15 -14.07
CA THR A 228 -13.95 -0.12 -15.41
C THR A 228 -15.30 -0.84 -15.44
N ASN A 229 -15.45 -1.98 -14.74
CA ASN A 229 -16.68 -2.78 -14.75
C ASN A 229 -17.38 -2.91 -13.38
N LEU A 230 -16.80 -2.33 -12.33
CA LEU A 230 -17.26 -2.36 -10.93
C LEU A 230 -17.34 -3.76 -10.30
N GLN A 231 -16.71 -4.76 -10.91
CA GLN A 231 -16.67 -6.12 -10.39
C GLN A 231 -15.73 -6.18 -9.19
N ARG A 232 -16.24 -6.65 -8.05
CA ARG A 232 -15.44 -6.95 -6.85
C ARG A 232 -14.71 -8.28 -7.02
N LEU A 233 -13.49 -8.36 -6.51
CA LEU A 233 -12.73 -9.60 -6.45
C LEU A 233 -13.33 -10.50 -5.35
N PRO A 234 -13.52 -11.80 -5.61
CA PRO A 234 -14.00 -12.72 -4.60
C PRO A 234 -12.96 -12.92 -3.50
N VAL A 235 -13.42 -13.00 -2.26
CA VAL A 235 -12.62 -13.33 -1.09
C VAL A 235 -12.68 -14.85 -0.88
N THR A 236 -11.51 -15.49 -0.82
CA THR A 236 -11.42 -16.95 -0.64
C THR A 236 -10.54 -17.33 0.56
N VAL A 237 -11.01 -18.31 1.32
CA VAL A 237 -10.32 -18.91 2.48
C VAL A 237 -10.36 -20.42 2.32
N GLY A 238 -9.20 -21.09 2.42
CA GLY A 238 -9.10 -22.54 2.19
C GLY A 238 -9.64 -22.99 0.82
N GLY A 239 -9.52 -22.13 -0.20
CA GLY A 239 -10.00 -22.38 -1.57
C GLY A 239 -11.52 -22.24 -1.78
N LYS A 240 -12.27 -21.73 -0.80
CA LYS A 240 -13.71 -21.48 -0.93
C LYS A 240 -13.99 -19.99 -0.93
N VAL A 241 -14.85 -19.53 -1.85
CA VAL A 241 -15.38 -18.16 -1.83
C VAL A 241 -16.26 -17.98 -0.61
N ILE A 242 -15.97 -16.97 0.19
CA ILE A 242 -16.73 -16.63 1.40
C ILE A 242 -17.51 -15.32 1.25
N ASP A 243 -16.99 -14.36 0.48
CA ASP A 243 -17.60 -13.05 0.23
C ASP A 243 -16.87 -12.33 -0.94
N ASP A 244 -17.08 -11.03 -1.11
CA ASP A 244 -16.33 -10.12 -2.01
C ASP A 244 -15.62 -8.96 -1.27
N HIS A 245 -15.61 -9.04 0.06
CA HIS A 245 -14.94 -8.12 0.96
C HIS A 245 -14.57 -8.81 2.29
N LEU A 246 -13.63 -8.21 3.01
CA LEU A 246 -13.31 -8.59 4.38
C LEU A 246 -13.91 -7.58 5.34
N GLN A 247 -14.67 -8.07 6.31
CA GLN A 247 -15.11 -7.27 7.45
C GLN A 247 -14.02 -7.30 8.52
N LEU A 248 -13.58 -6.12 8.96
CA LEU A 248 -12.60 -5.96 10.03
C LEU A 248 -13.31 -5.60 11.35
N PRO A 249 -12.66 -5.81 12.51
CA PRO A 249 -13.13 -5.32 13.80
C PRO A 249 -13.50 -3.83 13.78
N PRO A 250 -14.50 -3.43 14.60
CA PRO A 250 -15.03 -2.09 14.57
C PRO A 250 -14.04 -1.05 15.12
N LEU A 251 -14.22 0.19 14.69
CA LEU A 251 -13.69 1.37 15.38
C LEU A 251 -14.75 1.94 16.34
N THR A 252 -14.31 2.66 17.37
CA THR A 252 -15.19 3.37 18.30
C THR A 252 -15.29 4.85 17.94
N VAL A 253 -16.50 5.35 17.67
CA VAL A 253 -16.77 6.79 17.62
C VAL A 253 -17.21 7.25 18.99
N THR A 254 -16.49 8.18 19.59
CA THR A 254 -16.86 8.78 20.88
C THR A 254 -17.82 9.97 20.68
N PRO A 255 -18.76 10.20 21.61
CA PRO A 255 -19.71 11.32 21.54
C PRO A 255 -19.06 12.70 21.50
#